data_AF-A0AAD7Q586-F1
#
_entry.id   AF-A0AAD7Q586-F1
#
_cell.length_a   1.000
_cell.length_b   1.000
_cell.length_c   1.000
_cell.angle_alpha   90.00
_cell.angle_beta   90.00
_cell.angle_gamma   90.00
#
_symmetry.space_group_name_H-M   'P 1'
#
loop_
_entity.id
_entity.type
_entity.pdbx_description
1 polymer ?
#
loop_
_entity_poly.entity_id
_entity_poly.type
_entity_poly.pdbx_seq_one_letter_code
_entity_poly.pdbx_strand_id
1 'polypeptide(L)'
;MRFLSNLCSCLEKRLRAGSTHTNEADDAAESWDLFFHLHTLQIATNFFSDLNQLGHGGFGPVYKGLMPNGQEVAVKKLSLDSRQGLREFTNEVKLLLRTQHRNLVTLLGCCAEGPEKMLVYEYLPNKSLDYFLFDSRKSSSLDWTTRYQIVTDDTHMNTFRIAGTHGYMAPEYARHGYLSVKTDVFSYGILVLEIVSGRKNHDGKLGREKADLLSYTWKLHQGGRILELVDPSLDKSNPDEAAMCIQLGLLCCQASIADRPDMNSVHLMLSSDSFTLPRPGKPGIQGRVGQWTTTTTALTNTNASSAFTKTSGGNSFVDEYSRNSISNSSFEEGR
;
A
#
# COMPACT_ATOMS: atom_id res chain seq x y z
N MET A 1 3.22 -18.78 24.05
CA MET A 1 2.32 -18.50 25.20
C MET A 1 2.45 -17.08 25.76
N ARG A 2 3.56 -16.66 26.41
CA ARG A 2 3.66 -15.31 27.03
C ARG A 2 3.34 -14.11 26.10
N PHE A 3 3.70 -14.18 24.81
CA PHE A 3 3.35 -13.13 23.84
C PHE A 3 1.84 -13.05 23.58
N LEU A 4 1.16 -14.19 23.44
CA LEU A 4 -0.29 -14.25 23.21
C LEU A 4 -1.06 -13.76 24.43
N SER A 5 -0.73 -14.22 25.64
CA SER A 5 -1.40 -13.75 26.86
C SER A 5 -1.16 -12.26 27.11
N ASN A 6 0.01 -11.72 26.77
CA ASN A 6 0.24 -10.27 26.79
C ASN A 6 -0.53 -9.53 25.68
N LEU A 7 -0.72 -10.12 24.50
CA LEU A 7 -1.49 -9.53 23.40
C LEU A 7 -2.99 -9.55 23.70
N CYS A 8 -3.57 -10.69 24.09
CA CYS A 8 -4.95 -10.81 24.59
C CYS A 8 -5.21 -9.81 25.71
N SER A 9 -4.42 -9.84 26.79
CA SER A 9 -4.66 -8.92 27.92
C SER A 9 -4.44 -7.44 27.56
N CYS A 10 -3.59 -7.10 26.57
CA CYS A 10 -3.49 -5.73 26.06
C CYS A 10 -4.64 -5.35 25.12
N LEU A 11 -5.21 -6.29 24.38
CA LEU A 11 -6.37 -6.08 23.53
C LEU A 11 -7.63 -5.95 24.39
N GLU A 12 -7.90 -6.91 25.27
CA GLU A 12 -9.01 -6.91 26.24
C GLU A 12 -9.02 -5.64 27.11
N LYS A 13 -7.88 -5.27 27.73
CA LYS A 13 -7.80 -4.04 28.55
C LYS A 13 -8.04 -2.77 27.74
N ARG A 14 -7.71 -2.75 26.44
CA ARG A 14 -7.93 -1.58 25.56
C ARG A 14 -9.29 -1.56 24.89
N LEU A 15 -9.91 -2.71 24.64
CA LEU A 15 -11.30 -2.81 24.17
C LEU A 15 -12.26 -2.40 25.28
N ARG A 16 -12.04 -2.87 26.52
CA ARG A 16 -12.79 -2.43 27.71
C ARG A 16 -12.61 -0.94 28.01
N ALA A 17 -11.44 -0.37 27.74
CA ALA A 17 -11.20 1.08 27.91
C ALA A 17 -11.83 1.96 26.82
N GLY A 18 -12.37 1.38 25.74
CA GLY A 18 -13.10 2.11 24.69
C GLY A 18 -14.62 2.13 24.89
N SER A 19 -15.15 1.38 25.87
CA SER A 19 -16.57 1.32 26.18
C SER A 19 -16.81 1.89 27.58
N THR A 20 -17.23 3.15 27.63
CA THR A 20 -17.74 3.80 28.84
C THR A 20 -19.11 4.41 28.56
N HIS A 21 -20.10 3.95 29.33
CA HIS A 21 -21.56 4.15 29.16
C HIS A 21 -22.16 3.35 27.98
N THR A 22 -23.28 2.62 28.12
CA THR A 22 -24.34 2.61 29.16
C THR A 22 -24.65 1.21 29.75
N ASN A 23 -25.48 1.15 30.79
CA ASN A 23 -25.75 -0.03 31.62
C ASN A 23 -26.77 -1.03 31.03
N GLU A 24 -26.61 -2.30 31.44
CA GLU A 24 -27.64 -3.32 31.76
C GLU A 24 -28.87 -3.47 30.83
N ALA A 25 -28.83 -4.45 29.92
CA ALA A 25 -29.52 -5.75 30.08
C ALA A 25 -29.33 -6.63 28.82
N ASP A 26 -29.27 -7.96 29.01
CA ASP A 26 -29.36 -9.02 28.00
C ASP A 26 -28.93 -8.70 26.56
N ASP A 27 -27.62 -8.81 26.33
CA ASP A 27 -27.14 -9.46 25.11
C ASP A 27 -26.07 -10.48 25.50
N ALA A 28 -26.21 -11.70 24.96
CA ALA A 28 -25.16 -12.70 25.02
C ALA A 28 -24.05 -12.26 24.06
N ALA A 29 -23.23 -11.30 24.51
CA ALA A 29 -22.12 -10.77 23.76
C ALA A 29 -21.23 -11.95 23.32
N GLU A 30 -21.32 -12.30 22.05
CA GLU A 30 -20.41 -13.26 21.42
C GLU A 30 -19.01 -12.81 21.79
N SER A 31 -18.29 -13.64 22.54
CA SER A 31 -16.87 -13.43 22.71
C SER A 31 -16.25 -13.69 21.35
N TRP A 32 -16.08 -12.64 20.55
CA TRP A 32 -15.37 -12.69 19.29
C TRP A 32 -13.98 -13.24 19.61
N ASP A 33 -13.78 -14.54 19.40
CA ASP A 33 -12.49 -15.15 19.64
C ASP A 33 -11.58 -14.75 18.48
N LEU A 34 -10.95 -13.60 18.67
CA LEU A 34 -10.07 -12.95 17.70
C LEU A 34 -8.83 -13.81 17.38
N PHE A 35 -8.68 -14.96 18.03
CA PHE A 35 -7.63 -15.94 17.82
C PHE A 35 -8.17 -17.23 17.19
N PHE A 36 -7.94 -17.37 15.89
CA PHE A 36 -8.20 -18.61 15.18
C PHE A 36 -7.08 -19.63 15.43
N HIS A 37 -7.47 -20.88 15.67
CA HIS A 37 -6.53 -22.00 15.72
C HIS A 37 -5.91 -22.28 14.33
N LEU A 38 -4.63 -22.67 14.28
CA LEU A 38 -3.95 -22.99 13.01
C LEU A 38 -4.65 -24.12 12.28
N HIS A 39 -5.12 -25.13 12.99
CA HIS A 39 -5.82 -26.27 12.42
C HIS A 39 -7.12 -25.86 11.70
N THR A 40 -7.88 -24.92 12.26
CA THR A 40 -9.10 -24.38 11.65
C THR A 40 -8.79 -23.65 10.34
N LEU A 41 -7.74 -22.81 10.31
CA LEU A 41 -7.33 -22.10 9.10
C LEU A 41 -6.71 -23.04 8.06
N GLN A 42 -6.00 -24.09 8.47
CA GLN A 42 -5.54 -25.15 7.59
C GLN A 42 -6.72 -25.83 6.90
N ILE A 43 -7.74 -26.29 7.63
CA ILE A 43 -8.93 -26.91 7.03
C ILE A 43 -9.63 -25.92 6.10
N ALA A 44 -9.90 -24.70 6.57
CA ALA A 44 -10.64 -23.69 5.81
C ALA A 44 -9.97 -23.32 4.48
N THR A 45 -8.64 -23.28 4.43
CA THR A 45 -7.86 -22.95 3.21
C THR A 45 -7.46 -24.18 2.38
N ASN A 46 -7.93 -25.38 2.71
CA ASN A 46 -7.47 -26.65 2.15
C ASN A 46 -5.93 -26.79 2.20
N PHE A 47 -5.40 -26.69 3.42
CA PHE A 47 -3.97 -26.73 3.77
C PHE A 47 -3.11 -25.70 3.03
N PHE A 48 -3.63 -24.48 2.83
CA PHE A 48 -2.98 -23.41 2.07
C PHE A 48 -2.67 -23.80 0.62
N SER A 49 -3.58 -24.54 -0.02
CA SER A 49 -3.46 -24.96 -1.42
C SER A 49 -3.31 -23.76 -2.38
N ASP A 50 -2.41 -23.87 -3.34
CA ASP A 50 -2.21 -22.87 -4.41
C ASP A 50 -3.49 -22.61 -5.22
N LEU A 51 -4.41 -23.58 -5.30
CA LEU A 51 -5.72 -23.41 -5.93
C LEU A 51 -6.60 -22.36 -5.22
N ASN A 52 -6.37 -22.15 -3.93
CA ASN A 52 -7.05 -21.15 -3.12
C ASN A 52 -6.24 -19.84 -3.03
N GLN A 53 -5.08 -19.72 -3.67
CA GLN A 53 -4.27 -18.51 -3.57
C GLN A 53 -4.91 -17.33 -4.31
N LEU A 54 -5.25 -16.28 -3.56
CA LEU A 54 -5.82 -15.03 -4.08
C LEU A 54 -4.74 -14.08 -4.61
N GLY A 55 -3.53 -14.14 -4.03
CA GLY A 55 -2.39 -13.34 -4.45
C GLY A 55 -1.12 -13.59 -3.63
N HIS A 56 -0.06 -12.86 -3.98
CA HIS A 56 1.21 -12.86 -3.26
C HIS A 56 1.73 -11.43 -3.16
N GLY A 57 1.87 -10.90 -1.94
CA GLY A 57 2.42 -9.57 -1.69
C GLY A 57 3.77 -9.64 -0.99
N GLY A 58 4.42 -8.49 -0.77
CA GLY A 58 5.70 -8.38 -0.05
C GLY A 58 5.68 -8.87 1.40
N PHE A 59 4.50 -9.20 1.93
CA PHE A 59 4.27 -9.72 3.28
C PHE A 59 3.86 -11.20 3.31
N GLY A 60 3.83 -11.87 2.16
CA GLY A 60 3.47 -13.28 2.01
C GLY A 60 2.20 -13.53 1.17
N PRO A 61 1.83 -14.82 0.99
CA PRO A 61 0.65 -15.22 0.23
C PRO A 61 -0.67 -14.97 0.97
N VAL A 62 -1.72 -14.73 0.20
CA VAL A 62 -3.11 -14.61 0.68
C VAL A 62 -3.94 -15.72 0.06
N TYR A 63 -4.69 -16.44 0.89
CA TYR A 63 -5.53 -17.57 0.47
C TYR A 63 -7.01 -17.30 0.76
N LYS A 64 -7.89 -17.81 -0.09
CA LYS A 64 -9.31 -17.94 0.22
C LYS A 64 -9.50 -19.08 1.21
N GLY A 65 -10.34 -18.86 2.22
CA GLY A 65 -10.80 -19.90 3.14
C GLY A 65 -12.32 -19.96 3.19
N LEU A 66 -12.86 -21.15 3.46
CA LEU A 66 -14.25 -21.37 3.83
C LEU A 66 -14.28 -21.86 5.28
N MET A 67 -14.77 -21.03 6.19
CA MET A 67 -14.83 -21.35 7.62
C MET A 67 -15.96 -22.36 7.91
N PRO A 68 -15.92 -23.10 9.04
CA PRO A 68 -16.93 -24.12 9.36
C PRO A 68 -18.38 -23.60 9.48
N ASN A 69 -18.55 -22.30 9.74
CA ASN A 69 -19.84 -21.59 9.75
C ASN A 69 -20.32 -21.18 8.35
N GLY A 70 -19.61 -21.54 7.27
CA GLY A 70 -19.91 -21.15 5.90
C GLY A 70 -19.38 -19.76 5.49
N GLN A 71 -18.70 -19.03 6.37
CA GLN A 71 -18.16 -17.71 6.06
C GLN A 71 -16.92 -17.81 5.15
N GLU A 72 -16.93 -17.08 4.03
CA GLU A 72 -15.74 -16.92 3.19
C GLU A 72 -14.79 -15.88 3.78
N VAL A 73 -13.50 -16.21 3.87
CA VAL A 73 -12.45 -15.37 4.47
C VAL A 73 -11.21 -15.27 3.59
N ALA A 74 -10.43 -14.21 3.77
CA ALA A 74 -9.10 -14.06 3.18
C ALA A 74 -8.02 -14.21 4.27
N VAL A 75 -7.24 -15.29 4.19
CA VAL A 75 -6.17 -15.61 5.15
C VAL A 75 -4.83 -15.17 4.59
N LYS A 76 -4.28 -14.08 5.12
CA LYS A 76 -2.94 -13.57 4.80
C LYS A 76 -1.91 -14.28 5.68
N LYS A 77 -1.10 -15.17 5.09
CA LYS A 77 -0.01 -15.87 5.79
C LYS A 77 1.25 -15.00 5.74
N LEU A 78 1.77 -14.63 6.91
CA LEU A 78 2.92 -13.72 6.99
C LEU A 78 4.24 -14.50 6.90
N SER A 79 5.15 -14.06 6.02
CA SER A 79 6.54 -14.56 6.05
C SER A 79 7.25 -14.03 7.31
N LEU A 80 7.92 -14.94 8.02
CA LEU A 80 8.58 -14.68 9.30
C LEU A 80 10.10 -14.74 9.23
N ASP A 81 10.64 -14.81 8.01
CA ASP A 81 12.09 -14.83 7.72
C ASP A 81 12.76 -13.47 8.02
N SER A 82 11.98 -12.49 8.51
CA SER A 82 12.45 -11.17 8.91
C SER A 82 11.91 -10.76 10.29
N ARG A 83 12.70 -9.96 11.02
CA ARG A 83 12.25 -9.22 12.24
C ARG A 83 11.12 -8.23 11.97
N GLN A 84 10.75 -8.05 10.70
CA GLN A 84 9.76 -7.10 10.22
C GLN A 84 8.35 -7.71 10.19
N GLY A 85 8.18 -8.95 9.71
CA GLY A 85 6.87 -9.64 9.66
C GLY A 85 6.15 -9.76 11.01
N LEU A 86 6.88 -10.02 12.10
CA LEU A 86 6.28 -10.05 13.46
C LEU A 86 5.82 -8.66 13.94
N ARG A 87 6.48 -7.59 13.50
CA ARG A 87 6.08 -6.20 13.82
C ARG A 87 4.88 -5.79 12.99
N GLU A 88 4.84 -6.16 11.71
CA GLU A 88 3.70 -5.94 10.82
C GLU A 88 2.46 -6.67 11.33
N PHE A 89 2.57 -7.96 11.70
CA PHE A 89 1.52 -8.68 12.43
C PHE A 89 1.01 -7.90 13.64
N THR A 90 1.92 -7.45 14.50
CA THR A 90 1.58 -6.74 15.73
C THR A 90 0.92 -5.37 15.46
N ASN A 91 1.29 -4.70 14.36
CA ASN A 91 0.74 -3.41 13.98
C ASN A 91 -0.63 -3.55 13.30
N GLU A 92 -0.78 -4.45 12.31
CA GLU A 92 -2.05 -4.75 11.65
C GLU A 92 -3.10 -5.17 12.70
N VAL A 93 -2.77 -6.10 13.62
CA VAL A 93 -3.66 -6.49 14.73
C VAL A 93 -4.00 -5.32 15.66
N LYS A 94 -3.04 -4.45 16.01
CA LYS A 94 -3.31 -3.33 16.93
C LYS A 94 -4.13 -2.21 16.31
N LEU A 95 -4.04 -2.03 15.00
CA LEU A 95 -4.67 -0.95 14.25
C LEU A 95 -6.06 -1.38 13.76
N LEU A 96 -6.12 -2.49 13.01
CA LEU A 96 -7.31 -2.88 12.25
C LEU A 96 -8.41 -3.49 13.13
N LEU A 97 -8.07 -4.08 14.28
CA LEU A 97 -9.06 -4.50 15.28
C LEU A 97 -9.81 -3.35 15.97
N ARG A 98 -9.41 -2.09 15.74
CA ARG A 98 -10.13 -0.90 16.24
C ARG A 98 -10.84 -0.12 15.15
N THR A 99 -10.86 -0.63 13.91
CA THR A 99 -11.46 0.06 12.77
C THR A 99 -12.53 -0.81 12.12
N GLN A 100 -13.77 -0.38 12.27
CA GLN A 100 -14.87 -0.78 11.40
C GLN A 100 -15.25 0.45 10.58
N HIS A 101 -15.01 0.40 9.27
CA HIS A 101 -15.44 1.42 8.34
C HIS A 101 -15.73 0.79 6.99
N ARG A 102 -16.75 1.29 6.28
CA ARG A 102 -17.20 0.78 4.97
C ARG A 102 -16.10 0.64 3.92
N ASN A 103 -15.05 1.46 4.03
CA ASN A 103 -13.97 1.62 3.05
C ASN A 103 -12.64 1.01 3.52
N LEU A 104 -12.61 0.32 4.67
CA LEU A 104 -11.46 -0.44 5.16
C LEU A 104 -11.82 -1.92 5.25
N VAL A 105 -10.91 -2.80 4.79
CA VAL A 105 -11.11 -4.25 4.87
C VAL A 105 -11.15 -4.70 6.33
N THR A 106 -12.24 -5.34 6.73
CA THR A 106 -12.48 -5.77 8.11
C THR A 106 -11.54 -6.91 8.50
N LEU A 107 -10.72 -6.69 9.53
CA LEU A 107 -9.94 -7.74 10.19
C LEU A 107 -10.86 -8.50 11.15
N LEU A 108 -11.21 -9.74 10.79
CA LEU A 108 -12.07 -10.63 11.59
C LEU A 108 -11.31 -11.24 12.76
N GLY A 109 -10.00 -11.48 12.59
CA GLY A 109 -9.14 -12.00 13.64
C GLY A 109 -7.76 -12.40 13.14
N CYS A 110 -7.02 -13.18 13.92
CA CYS A 110 -5.66 -13.59 13.61
C CYS A 110 -5.36 -15.01 14.11
N CYS A 111 -4.33 -15.65 13.57
CA CYS A 111 -3.73 -16.86 14.15
C CYS A 111 -2.27 -16.56 14.51
N ALA A 112 -1.82 -17.09 15.64
CA ALA A 112 -0.47 -16.87 16.12
C ALA A 112 0.15 -18.06 16.87
N GLU A 113 -0.18 -19.28 16.46
CA GLU A 113 0.36 -20.52 17.02
C GLU A 113 1.77 -20.83 16.54
N GLY A 114 2.68 -21.23 17.45
CA GLY A 114 4.05 -21.60 17.12
C GLY A 114 4.79 -20.59 16.21
N PRO A 115 5.45 -21.04 15.13
CA PRO A 115 6.11 -20.18 14.15
C PRO A 115 5.14 -19.63 13.10
N GLU A 116 3.82 -19.84 13.20
CA GLU A 116 2.85 -19.40 12.21
C GLU A 116 2.17 -18.10 12.65
N LYS A 117 2.05 -17.11 11.76
CA LYS A 117 1.35 -15.83 12.02
C LYS A 117 0.48 -15.50 10.81
N MET A 118 -0.81 -15.34 11.03
CA MET A 118 -1.80 -15.15 9.96
C MET A 118 -2.83 -14.11 10.38
N LEU A 119 -3.35 -13.38 9.40
CA LEU A 119 -4.41 -12.40 9.57
C LEU A 119 -5.62 -12.84 8.74
N VAL A 120 -6.80 -12.79 9.34
CA VAL A 120 -8.04 -13.30 8.77
C VAL A 120 -8.96 -12.11 8.51
N TYR A 121 -9.15 -11.82 7.24
CA TYR A 121 -9.98 -10.73 6.75
C TYR A 121 -11.28 -11.26 6.16
N GLU A 122 -12.28 -10.39 6.00
CA GLU A 122 -13.41 -10.69 5.12
C GLU A 122 -12.95 -11.01 3.69
N TYR A 123 -13.64 -11.91 3.01
CA TYR A 123 -13.34 -12.19 1.60
C TYR A 123 -14.04 -11.16 0.69
N LEU A 124 -13.25 -10.38 -0.04
CA LEU A 124 -13.75 -9.45 -1.06
C LEU A 124 -13.78 -10.13 -2.44
N PRO A 125 -14.96 -10.40 -3.04
CA PRO A 125 -15.06 -11.12 -4.30
C PRO A 125 -14.55 -10.31 -5.50
N ASN A 126 -14.57 -8.98 -5.40
CA ASN A 126 -14.18 -8.03 -6.46
C ASN A 126 -12.66 -7.75 -6.50
N LYS A 127 -11.83 -8.70 -6.04
CA LYS A 127 -10.35 -8.65 -6.09
C LYS A 127 -9.79 -7.28 -5.63
N SER A 128 -8.69 -6.86 -6.23
CA SER A 128 -8.00 -5.58 -6.01
C SER A 128 -8.19 -4.63 -7.20
N LEU A 129 -8.12 -3.33 -6.94
CA LEU A 129 -8.38 -2.29 -7.95
C LEU A 129 -7.44 -2.36 -9.16
N ASP A 130 -6.19 -2.80 -8.97
CA ASP A 130 -5.20 -2.96 -10.04
C ASP A 130 -5.60 -4.00 -11.10
N TYR A 131 -6.32 -5.06 -10.69
CA TYR A 131 -6.87 -6.05 -11.62
C TYR A 131 -7.95 -5.44 -12.52
N PHE A 132 -8.74 -4.50 -12.00
CA PHE A 132 -9.77 -3.82 -12.77
C PHE A 132 -9.24 -2.65 -13.59
N LEU A 133 -8.25 -1.89 -13.10
CA LEU A 133 -7.67 -0.78 -13.86
C LEU A 133 -6.72 -1.25 -14.97
N PHE A 134 -5.93 -2.31 -14.74
CA PHE A 134 -4.77 -2.61 -15.59
C PHE A 134 -4.79 -3.96 -16.33
N ASP A 135 -5.73 -4.88 -16.04
CA ASP A 135 -5.95 -6.03 -16.93
C ASP A 135 -6.75 -5.55 -18.16
N SER A 136 -6.18 -5.72 -19.35
CA SER A 136 -6.78 -5.27 -20.61
C SER A 136 -8.12 -5.92 -20.94
N ARG A 137 -8.53 -6.98 -20.21
CA ARG A 137 -9.84 -7.65 -20.34
C ARG A 137 -10.87 -7.14 -19.31
N LYS A 138 -10.46 -6.26 -18.38
CA LYS A 138 -11.28 -5.76 -17.27
C LYS A 138 -11.26 -4.23 -17.10
N SER A 139 -10.30 -3.51 -17.67
CA SER A 139 -10.26 -2.04 -17.74
C SER A 139 -11.58 -1.39 -18.20
N SER A 140 -12.26 -2.00 -19.18
CA SER A 140 -13.56 -1.57 -19.70
C SER A 140 -14.76 -1.89 -18.80
N SER A 141 -14.56 -2.58 -17.66
CA SER A 141 -15.65 -2.93 -16.72
C SER A 141 -15.78 -1.96 -15.53
N LEU A 142 -14.87 -0.99 -15.39
CA LEU A 142 -15.04 0.15 -14.49
C LEU A 142 -15.34 1.40 -15.32
N ASP A 143 -16.62 1.78 -15.35
CA ASP A 143 -17.08 3.01 -15.99
C ASP A 143 -16.67 4.26 -15.20
N TRP A 144 -16.87 5.44 -15.79
CA TRP A 144 -16.52 6.72 -15.15
C TRP A 144 -17.22 6.90 -13.79
N THR A 145 -18.51 6.59 -13.72
CA THR A 145 -19.32 6.67 -12.49
C THR A 145 -18.71 5.90 -11.34
N THR A 146 -18.33 4.64 -11.58
CA THR A 146 -17.73 3.77 -10.56
C THR A 146 -16.34 4.27 -10.17
N ARG A 147 -15.54 4.73 -11.13
CA ARG A 147 -14.20 5.30 -10.86
C ARG A 147 -14.28 6.59 -10.02
N TYR A 148 -15.25 7.46 -10.27
CA TYR A 148 -15.49 8.68 -9.50
C TYR A 148 -15.93 8.37 -8.05
N GLN A 149 -16.79 7.37 -7.86
CA GLN A 149 -17.16 6.87 -6.53
C GLN A 149 -15.94 6.36 -5.75
N ILE A 150 -15.06 5.58 -6.37
CA ILE A 150 -13.82 5.09 -5.74
C ILE A 150 -12.87 6.24 -5.32
N VAL A 151 -12.87 7.36 -6.04
CA VAL A 151 -12.06 8.55 -5.67
C VAL A 151 -12.67 9.31 -4.48
N THR A 152 -14.00 9.36 -4.37
CA THR A 152 -14.73 10.19 -3.38
C THR A 152 -14.88 9.52 -2.00
N ASP A 153 -14.80 8.19 -1.91
CA ASP A 153 -14.94 7.41 -0.68
C ASP A 153 -13.63 7.38 0.15
N ASP A 154 -13.63 8.02 1.33
CA ASP A 154 -12.40 8.31 2.10
C ASP A 154 -12.29 7.55 3.44
N THR A 155 -11.05 7.25 3.89
CA THR A 155 -10.71 6.78 5.26
C THR A 155 -9.25 7.02 5.62
N HIS A 156 -8.98 7.33 6.89
CA HIS A 156 -7.62 7.59 7.38
C HIS A 156 -7.23 6.70 8.56
N MET A 157 -6.04 6.08 8.49
CA MET A 157 -5.42 5.31 9.58
C MET A 157 -3.90 5.50 9.61
N ASN A 158 -3.35 5.96 10.74
CA ASN A 158 -1.92 6.18 10.90
C ASN A 158 -1.15 4.85 11.07
N THR A 159 -0.06 4.69 10.31
CA THR A 159 0.93 3.61 10.51
C THR A 159 2.26 4.18 11.02
N PHE A 160 3.23 3.31 11.33
CA PHE A 160 4.57 3.73 11.79
C PHE A 160 5.66 2.93 11.06
N ARG A 161 6.72 3.64 10.64
CA ARG A 161 7.99 3.19 9.98
C ARG A 161 7.99 3.24 8.45
N ILE A 162 9.17 3.52 7.88
CA ILE A 162 9.48 3.52 6.44
C ILE A 162 9.19 2.14 5.82
N ALA A 163 8.04 2.03 5.16
CA ALA A 163 7.62 0.99 4.24
C ALA A 163 6.63 1.60 3.23
N GLY A 164 6.67 1.20 1.97
CA GLY A 164 5.75 1.70 0.96
C GLY A 164 6.08 1.24 -0.45
N THR A 165 5.08 1.28 -1.33
CA THR A 165 5.22 0.89 -2.73
C THR A 165 6.01 1.95 -3.50
N HIS A 166 7.05 1.54 -4.22
CA HIS A 166 7.86 2.44 -5.04
C HIS A 166 6.99 3.18 -6.07
N GLY A 167 7.23 4.48 -6.26
CA GLY A 167 6.41 5.38 -7.08
C GLY A 167 5.24 6.04 -6.33
N TYR A 168 4.69 5.43 -5.28
CA TYR A 168 3.61 6.03 -4.48
C TYR A 168 4.14 6.79 -3.26
N MET A 169 5.28 6.37 -2.72
CA MET A 169 5.92 7.04 -1.59
C MET A 169 6.25 8.51 -1.89
N ALA A 170 5.86 9.41 -0.99
CA ALA A 170 6.26 10.82 -1.05
C ALA A 170 7.80 10.99 -1.05
N PRO A 171 8.37 12.02 -1.70
CA PRO A 171 9.82 12.16 -1.84
C PRO A 171 10.58 12.33 -0.54
N GLU A 172 10.03 13.04 0.44
CA GLU A 172 10.61 13.19 1.78
C GLU A 172 10.62 11.87 2.56
N TYR A 173 9.60 11.03 2.36
CA TYR A 173 9.47 9.74 3.00
C TYR A 173 10.40 8.72 2.37
N ALA A 174 10.42 8.64 1.03
CA ALA A 174 11.34 7.79 0.29
C ALA A 174 12.81 8.12 0.56
N ARG A 175 13.18 9.42 0.62
CA ARG A 175 14.58 9.86 0.75
C ARG A 175 15.10 9.93 2.18
N HIS A 176 14.27 10.39 3.13
CA HIS A 176 14.68 10.67 4.50
C HIS A 176 13.92 9.87 5.57
N GLY A 177 12.86 9.15 5.17
CA GLY A 177 12.01 8.40 6.10
C GLY A 177 11.00 9.24 6.87
N TYR A 178 10.77 10.50 6.49
CA TYR A 178 9.86 11.40 7.17
C TYR A 178 8.40 11.01 6.89
N LEU A 179 7.78 10.34 7.86
CA LEU A 179 6.39 9.88 7.82
C LEU A 179 5.46 10.95 8.39
N SER A 180 4.35 11.23 7.72
CA SER A 180 3.30 12.14 8.19
C SER A 180 1.99 11.91 7.43
N VAL A 181 0.86 12.41 7.91
CA VAL A 181 -0.42 12.34 7.16
C VAL A 181 -0.31 12.92 5.73
N LYS A 182 0.63 13.84 5.48
CA LYS A 182 0.88 14.41 4.14
C LYS A 182 1.65 13.46 3.19
N THR A 183 2.23 12.35 3.67
CA THR A 183 2.79 11.30 2.81
C THR A 183 1.68 10.43 2.22
N ASP A 184 0.60 10.27 2.96
CA ASP A 184 -0.57 9.49 2.55
C ASP A 184 -1.41 10.31 1.57
N VAL A 185 -1.56 11.63 1.80
CA VAL A 185 -2.09 12.59 0.81
C VAL A 185 -1.36 12.47 -0.54
N PHE A 186 -0.01 12.44 -0.54
CA PHE A 186 0.76 12.27 -1.77
C PHE A 186 0.47 10.92 -2.45
N SER A 187 0.44 9.84 -1.67
CA SER A 187 0.16 8.49 -2.18
C SER A 187 -1.24 8.39 -2.80
N TYR A 188 -2.23 9.02 -2.17
CA TYR A 188 -3.59 9.18 -2.69
C TYR A 188 -3.61 10.02 -3.98
N GLY A 189 -2.83 11.11 -4.06
CA GLY A 189 -2.69 11.92 -5.27
C GLY A 189 -2.21 11.12 -6.49
N ILE A 190 -1.25 10.21 -6.29
CA ILE A 190 -0.82 9.26 -7.34
C ILE A 190 -1.97 8.33 -7.73
N LEU A 191 -2.68 7.76 -6.76
CA LEU A 191 -3.79 6.83 -7.00
C LEU A 191 -4.93 7.48 -7.81
N VAL A 192 -5.31 8.73 -7.50
CA VAL A 192 -6.31 9.48 -8.28
C VAL A 192 -5.87 9.64 -9.74
N LEU A 193 -4.60 9.94 -9.99
CA LEU A 193 -4.06 10.04 -11.35
C LEU A 193 -4.08 8.69 -12.09
N GLU A 194 -3.83 7.56 -11.41
CA GLU A 194 -3.96 6.22 -12.00
C GLU A 194 -5.42 5.89 -12.35
N ILE A 195 -6.38 6.20 -11.46
CA ILE A 195 -7.81 5.94 -11.66
C ILE A 195 -8.35 6.70 -12.88
N VAL A 196 -8.08 8.00 -12.97
CA VAL A 196 -8.54 8.85 -14.09
C VAL A 196 -7.88 8.46 -15.41
N SER A 197 -6.62 8.03 -15.37
CA SER A 197 -5.84 7.74 -16.58
C SER A 197 -5.95 6.29 -17.08
N GLY A 198 -6.37 5.35 -16.23
CA GLY A 198 -6.31 3.91 -16.53
C GLY A 198 -4.88 3.37 -16.67
N ARG A 199 -3.86 4.15 -16.27
CA ARG A 199 -2.45 3.84 -16.51
C ARG A 199 -1.71 3.63 -15.21
N LYS A 200 -0.75 2.71 -15.23
CA LYS A 200 0.19 2.52 -14.13
C LYS A 200 1.07 3.75 -13.95
N ASN A 201 1.34 4.10 -12.70
CA ASN A 201 2.22 5.18 -12.29
C ASN A 201 3.60 5.09 -12.94
N HIS A 202 4.11 3.86 -13.10
CA HIS A 202 5.29 3.57 -13.92
C HIS A 202 4.94 2.50 -14.97
N ASP A 203 5.03 2.86 -16.26
CA ASP A 203 4.89 1.93 -17.37
C ASP A 203 6.03 2.07 -18.39
N GLY A 204 6.99 1.16 -18.31
CA GLY A 204 8.15 1.09 -19.21
C GLY A 204 7.82 0.65 -20.64
N LYS A 205 6.58 0.24 -20.95
CA LYS A 205 6.13 -0.01 -22.34
C LYS A 205 5.81 1.27 -23.08
N LEU A 206 5.52 2.35 -22.36
CA LEU A 206 5.29 3.67 -22.94
C LEU A 206 6.64 4.36 -23.21
N GLY A 207 6.68 5.25 -24.21
CA GLY A 207 7.89 6.00 -24.54
C GLY A 207 8.42 6.81 -23.34
N ARG A 208 9.73 7.08 -23.30
CA ARG A 208 10.46 7.67 -22.16
C ARG A 208 9.74 8.86 -21.48
N GLU A 209 9.07 9.71 -22.25
CA GLU A 209 8.30 10.86 -21.74
C GLU A 209 7.03 10.47 -20.96
N LYS A 210 6.36 9.39 -21.37
CA LYS A 210 5.09 8.92 -20.77
C LYS A 210 5.31 7.87 -19.69
N ALA A 211 6.54 7.39 -19.48
CA ALA A 211 6.83 6.26 -18.61
C ALA A 211 6.59 6.53 -17.11
N ASP A 212 6.72 7.77 -16.66
CA ASP A 212 6.35 8.23 -15.31
C ASP A 212 5.06 9.07 -15.39
N LEU A 213 4.03 8.64 -14.67
CA LEU A 213 2.70 9.23 -14.76
C LEU A 213 2.67 10.66 -14.22
N LEU A 214 3.29 10.91 -13.06
CA LEU A 214 3.30 12.21 -12.41
C LEU A 214 3.99 13.28 -13.27
N SER A 215 5.17 12.97 -13.83
CA SER A 215 5.90 13.86 -14.73
C SER A 215 5.13 14.14 -16.02
N TYR A 216 4.46 13.12 -16.59
CA TYR A 216 3.65 13.28 -17.78
C TYR A 216 2.42 14.16 -17.52
N THR A 217 1.70 13.92 -16.42
CA THR A 217 0.57 14.75 -15.99
C THR A 217 0.98 16.21 -15.77
N TRP A 218 2.13 16.44 -15.13
CA TRP A 218 2.67 17.79 -14.97
C TRP A 218 2.96 18.47 -16.32
N LYS A 219 3.55 17.75 -17.28
CA LYS A 219 3.79 18.28 -18.64
C LYS A 219 2.48 18.66 -19.33
N LEU A 220 1.44 17.82 -19.23
CA LEU A 220 0.10 18.14 -19.76
C LEU A 220 -0.52 19.36 -19.07
N HIS A 221 -0.37 19.49 -17.75
CA HIS A 221 -0.84 20.66 -17.01
C HIS A 221 -0.17 21.95 -17.45
N GLN A 222 1.17 21.94 -17.62
CA GLN A 222 1.91 23.09 -18.14
C GLN A 222 1.48 23.47 -19.56
N GLY A 223 1.10 22.49 -20.38
CA GLY A 223 0.59 22.70 -21.75
C GLY A 223 -0.91 23.00 -21.85
N GLY A 224 -1.66 23.06 -20.74
CA GLY A 224 -3.13 23.27 -20.76
C GLY A 224 -3.93 22.08 -21.31
N ARG A 225 -3.33 20.89 -21.39
CA ARG A 225 -3.84 19.70 -22.09
C ARG A 225 -4.18 18.54 -21.13
N ILE A 226 -4.62 18.86 -19.91
CA ILE A 226 -4.82 17.85 -18.85
C ILE A 226 -5.80 16.73 -19.24
N LEU A 227 -6.82 17.03 -20.04
CA LEU A 227 -7.83 16.05 -20.46
C LEU A 227 -7.26 14.94 -21.37
N GLU A 228 -6.08 15.13 -21.97
CA GLU A 228 -5.37 14.04 -22.68
C GLU A 228 -4.77 12.98 -21.75
N LEU A 229 -4.88 13.16 -20.44
CA LEU A 229 -4.54 12.13 -19.46
C LEU A 229 -5.67 11.09 -19.30
N VAL A 230 -6.93 11.49 -19.53
CA VAL A 230 -8.12 10.67 -19.25
C VAL A 230 -8.09 9.38 -20.06
N ASP A 231 -8.45 8.28 -19.41
CA ASP A 231 -8.51 6.94 -19.99
C ASP A 231 -9.40 6.94 -21.27
N PRO A 232 -8.84 6.69 -22.47
CA PRO A 232 -9.60 6.71 -23.71
C PRO A 232 -10.69 5.64 -23.83
N SER A 233 -10.73 4.65 -22.92
CA SER A 233 -11.81 3.67 -22.86
C SER A 233 -13.09 4.18 -22.18
N LEU A 234 -13.05 5.39 -21.60
CA LEU A 234 -14.17 6.01 -20.90
C LEU A 234 -14.98 6.95 -21.81
N ASP A 235 -15.76 6.34 -22.72
CA ASP A 235 -16.66 6.98 -23.71
C ASP A 235 -17.64 8.04 -23.15
N LYS A 236 -17.81 8.13 -21.81
CA LYS A 236 -18.76 9.01 -21.12
C LYS A 236 -18.19 9.66 -19.85
N SER A 237 -16.91 10.02 -19.85
CA SER A 237 -16.34 10.79 -18.73
C SER A 237 -16.87 12.23 -18.71
N ASN A 238 -17.16 12.76 -17.50
CA ASN A 238 -17.46 14.18 -17.33
C ASN A 238 -16.14 14.96 -17.36
N PRO A 239 -15.93 15.91 -18.31
CA PRO A 239 -14.67 16.64 -18.44
C PRO A 239 -14.36 17.53 -17.23
N ASP A 240 -15.36 18.05 -16.53
CA ASP A 240 -15.16 18.94 -15.38
C ASP A 240 -14.73 18.16 -14.14
N GLU A 241 -15.39 17.02 -13.86
CA GLU A 241 -14.98 16.07 -12.81
C GLU A 241 -13.58 15.50 -13.11
N ALA A 242 -13.30 15.16 -14.38
CA ALA A 242 -11.98 14.67 -14.78
C ALA A 242 -10.89 15.75 -14.60
N ALA A 243 -11.16 16.99 -15.00
CA ALA A 243 -10.26 18.12 -14.77
C ALA A 243 -10.03 18.36 -13.26
N MET A 244 -11.08 18.27 -12.45
CA MET A 244 -11.02 18.40 -10.99
C MET A 244 -10.12 17.32 -10.38
N CYS A 245 -10.37 16.04 -10.66
CA CYS A 245 -9.56 14.93 -10.15
C CYS A 245 -8.08 15.03 -10.56
N ILE A 246 -7.77 15.48 -11.79
CA ILE A 246 -6.38 15.66 -12.24
C ILE A 246 -5.69 16.82 -11.52
N GLN A 247 -6.40 17.94 -11.33
CA GLN A 247 -5.87 19.08 -10.58
C GLN A 247 -5.66 18.73 -9.10
N LEU A 248 -6.62 18.02 -8.49
CA LEU A 248 -6.53 17.52 -7.12
C LEU A 248 -5.36 16.54 -6.95
N GLY A 249 -5.17 15.59 -7.87
CA GLY A 249 -4.00 14.70 -7.86
C GLY A 249 -2.67 15.46 -7.90
N LEU A 250 -2.60 16.56 -8.66
CA LEU A 250 -1.42 17.45 -8.68
C LEU A 250 -1.26 18.28 -7.39
N LEU A 251 -2.34 18.70 -6.73
CA LEU A 251 -2.31 19.37 -5.43
C LEU A 251 -1.87 18.42 -4.30
N CYS A 252 -2.34 17.18 -4.31
CA CYS A 252 -1.90 16.13 -3.41
C CYS A 252 -0.41 15.80 -3.60
N CYS A 253 0.10 15.86 -4.83
CA CYS A 253 1.48 15.52 -5.18
C CYS A 253 2.49 16.69 -5.09
N GLN A 254 2.18 17.82 -4.46
CA GLN A 254 3.09 18.99 -4.38
C GLN A 254 4.48 18.65 -3.81
N ALA A 255 5.53 19.30 -4.35
CA ALA A 255 6.89 19.15 -3.86
C ALA A 255 7.07 19.74 -2.45
N SER A 256 6.38 20.85 -2.17
CA SER A 256 6.21 21.40 -0.82
C SER A 256 5.17 20.58 -0.06
N ILE A 257 5.51 20.15 1.16
CA ILE A 257 4.60 19.39 2.05
C ILE A 257 3.50 20.31 2.63
N ALA A 258 3.81 21.61 2.75
CA ALA A 258 2.87 22.61 3.24
C ALA A 258 1.74 22.87 2.22
N ASP A 259 2.08 22.87 0.92
CA ASP A 259 1.18 23.22 -0.19
C ASP A 259 0.22 22.08 -0.55
N ARG A 260 0.48 20.85 -0.07
CA ARG A 260 -0.48 19.74 -0.17
C ARG A 260 -1.70 20.04 0.70
N PRO A 261 -2.93 19.76 0.26
CA PRO A 261 -4.09 19.81 1.15
C PRO A 261 -3.97 18.79 2.30
N ASP A 262 -4.78 18.95 3.34
CA ASP A 262 -5.11 17.85 4.26
C ASP A 262 -6.24 16.98 3.68
N MET A 263 -6.40 15.73 4.15
CA MET A 263 -7.41 14.81 3.58
C MET A 263 -8.85 15.30 3.74
N ASN A 264 -9.18 16.03 4.81
CA ASN A 264 -10.52 16.60 4.95
C ASN A 264 -10.80 17.68 3.90
N SER A 265 -9.80 18.52 3.59
CA SER A 265 -9.87 19.45 2.45
C SER A 265 -9.98 18.72 1.10
N VAL A 266 -9.28 17.59 0.91
CA VAL A 266 -9.39 16.74 -0.30
C VAL A 266 -10.82 16.22 -0.46
N HIS A 267 -11.40 15.64 0.59
CA HIS A 267 -12.78 15.16 0.59
C HIS A 267 -13.78 16.29 0.30
N LEU A 268 -13.66 17.44 0.96
CA LEU A 268 -14.51 18.61 0.70
C LEU A 268 -14.41 19.12 -0.73
N MET A 269 -13.21 19.10 -1.35
CA MET A 269 -13.00 19.47 -2.75
C MET A 269 -13.72 18.53 -3.72
N LEU A 270 -13.88 17.26 -3.37
CA LEU A 270 -14.53 16.22 -4.19
C LEU A 270 -16.05 16.11 -3.98
N SER A 271 -16.52 16.42 -2.78
CA SER A 271 -17.93 16.30 -2.39
C SER A 271 -18.74 17.60 -2.53
N SER A 272 -18.13 18.71 -2.95
CA SER A 272 -18.80 20.01 -3.07
C SER A 272 -19.07 20.41 -4.52
N ASP A 273 -20.33 20.71 -4.85
CA ASP A 273 -20.78 21.18 -6.18
C ASP A 273 -20.21 22.56 -6.60
N SER A 274 -19.39 23.21 -5.77
CA SER A 274 -18.89 24.58 -6.00
C SER A 274 -17.58 24.84 -5.26
N PHE A 275 -16.49 24.21 -5.72
CA PHE A 275 -15.14 24.52 -5.27
C PHE A 275 -14.24 24.94 -6.43
N THR A 276 -13.55 26.08 -6.31
CA THR A 276 -12.52 26.48 -7.29
C THR A 276 -11.16 26.01 -6.80
N LEU A 277 -10.61 24.99 -7.45
CA LEU A 277 -9.30 24.45 -7.08
C LEU A 277 -8.18 25.48 -7.31
N PRO A 278 -7.24 25.65 -6.36
CA PRO A 278 -6.06 26.48 -6.59
C PRO A 278 -5.19 25.85 -7.68
N ARG A 279 -4.51 26.70 -8.46
CA ARG A 279 -3.62 26.20 -9.52
C ARG A 279 -2.46 25.40 -8.91
N PRO A 280 -2.23 24.13 -9.30
CA PRO A 280 -1.16 23.32 -8.74
C PRO A 280 0.24 23.92 -9.01
N GLY A 281 1.09 23.91 -7.99
CA GLY A 281 2.53 24.13 -8.12
C GLY A 281 3.26 22.89 -8.64
N LYS A 282 4.60 22.93 -8.66
CA LYS A 282 5.42 21.83 -9.18
C LYS A 282 5.34 20.59 -8.26
N PRO A 283 5.00 19.39 -8.79
CA PRO A 283 4.92 18.19 -7.98
C PRO A 283 6.28 17.66 -7.54
N GLY A 284 6.26 16.84 -6.49
CA GLY A 284 7.40 16.17 -5.91
C GLY A 284 7.90 14.99 -6.76
N ILE A 285 8.45 15.28 -7.94
CA ILE A 285 8.99 14.25 -8.82
C ILE A 285 10.29 13.68 -8.21
N GLN A 286 10.36 12.37 -7.93
CA GLN A 286 11.64 11.72 -7.65
C GLN A 286 12.52 11.75 -8.91
N GLY A 287 13.53 12.63 -8.92
CA GLY A 287 14.53 12.67 -9.96
C GLY A 287 15.27 11.32 -10.09
N ARG A 288 15.49 10.89 -11.34
CA ARG A 288 16.13 9.61 -11.69
C ARG A 288 17.65 9.63 -11.41
N VAL A 289 18.04 9.67 -10.15
CA VAL A 289 19.45 9.64 -9.69
C VAL A 289 19.58 8.73 -8.47
N GLY A 290 20.58 7.85 -8.52
CA GLY A 290 20.90 6.92 -7.44
C GLY A 290 20.39 5.51 -7.71
N GLN A 291 21.32 4.58 -7.80
CA GLN A 291 21.07 3.14 -7.83
C GLN A 291 20.66 2.72 -6.41
N TRP A 292 19.37 2.81 -6.10
CA TRP A 292 18.85 2.33 -4.82
C TRP A 292 19.06 0.82 -4.75
N THR A 293 19.94 0.38 -3.84
CA THR A 293 20.07 -1.03 -3.43
C THR A 293 18.87 -1.42 -2.56
N THR A 294 17.67 -1.31 -3.12
CA THR A 294 16.55 -2.10 -2.66
C THR A 294 16.93 -3.55 -2.94
N THR A 295 16.98 -4.39 -1.90
CA THR A 295 17.16 -5.84 -2.06
C THR A 295 15.86 -6.45 -2.60
N THR A 296 15.51 -6.08 -3.83
CA THR A 296 14.45 -6.71 -4.61
C THR A 296 15.02 -8.01 -5.16
N THR A 297 15.03 -9.06 -4.34
CA THR A 297 15.38 -10.41 -4.79
C THR A 297 14.23 -10.97 -5.63
N ALA A 298 14.06 -10.43 -6.83
CA ALA A 298 13.30 -11.05 -7.89
C ALA A 298 14.10 -12.26 -8.40
N LEU A 299 14.03 -13.37 -7.66
CA LEU A 299 14.57 -14.65 -8.07
C LEU A 299 13.67 -15.23 -9.17
N THR A 300 13.93 -14.85 -10.41
CA THR A 300 13.41 -15.56 -11.57
C THR A 300 14.09 -16.93 -11.65
N ASN A 301 13.34 -17.99 -11.31
CA ASN A 301 13.77 -19.36 -11.57
C ASN A 301 13.96 -19.59 -13.08
N THR A 302 15.20 -19.76 -13.51
CA THR A 302 15.52 -20.32 -14.83
C THR A 302 16.34 -21.60 -14.66
N ASN A 303 15.65 -22.73 -14.63
CA ASN A 303 16.28 -24.03 -14.88
C ASN A 303 16.67 -24.07 -16.37
N ALA A 304 17.95 -23.90 -16.67
CA ALA A 304 18.51 -24.16 -17.99
C ALA A 304 19.91 -24.76 -17.86
N SER A 305 20.15 -25.82 -18.61
CA SER A 305 21.30 -26.72 -18.48
C SER A 305 22.64 -26.11 -18.89
N SER A 306 23.71 -26.65 -18.33
CA SER A 306 25.11 -26.37 -18.65
C SER A 306 25.48 -26.43 -20.15
N ALA A 307 26.22 -25.43 -20.63
CA ALA A 307 27.20 -25.59 -21.72
C ALA A 307 28.34 -24.55 -21.59
N PHE A 308 29.58 -25.01 -21.81
CA PHE A 308 30.81 -24.19 -21.77
C PHE A 308 30.98 -23.32 -23.03
N THR A 309 31.60 -22.14 -22.91
CA THR A 309 32.76 -21.76 -23.77
C THR A 309 33.57 -20.59 -23.19
N LYS A 310 34.88 -20.55 -23.49
CA LYS A 310 35.84 -19.49 -23.12
C LYS A 310 36.19 -18.65 -24.36
N THR A 311 36.40 -17.34 -24.18
CA THR A 311 37.42 -16.46 -24.83
C THR A 311 37.24 -15.04 -24.27
N SER A 312 38.15 -14.44 -23.48
CA SER A 312 39.48 -13.87 -23.80
C SER A 312 39.47 -12.56 -24.59
N GLY A 313 39.88 -11.45 -23.95
CA GLY A 313 40.10 -10.12 -24.55
C GLY A 313 40.03 -9.05 -23.46
N GLY A 314 41.14 -8.34 -23.18
CA GLY A 314 41.22 -7.40 -22.06
C GLY A 314 41.64 -5.99 -22.46
N ASN A 315 41.61 -5.07 -21.49
CA ASN A 315 42.53 -3.94 -21.40
C ASN A 315 42.55 -3.34 -19.98
N SER A 316 43.74 -2.98 -19.50
CA SER A 316 44.01 -2.06 -18.38
C SER A 316 43.47 -0.65 -18.69
N PHE A 317 43.21 0.31 -17.79
CA PHE A 317 43.92 0.81 -16.60
C PHE A 317 42.94 1.81 -15.90
N VAL A 318 43.01 2.26 -14.63
CA VAL A 318 44.00 2.24 -13.54
C VAL A 318 43.24 2.12 -12.18
N ASP A 319 43.95 1.86 -11.08
CA ASP A 319 43.52 2.19 -9.70
C ASP A 319 44.27 3.43 -9.19
N GLU A 320 43.64 4.24 -8.33
CA GLU A 320 44.37 5.13 -7.42
C GLU A 320 43.74 5.14 -6.00
N TYR A 321 44.59 4.98 -4.99
CA TYR A 321 44.24 4.73 -3.59
C TYR A 321 44.49 5.96 -2.71
N SER A 322 43.52 6.37 -1.88
CA SER A 322 43.74 6.83 -0.49
C SER A 322 42.39 7.01 0.22
N ARG A 323 42.06 6.20 1.23
CA ARG A 323 42.46 6.37 2.65
C ARG A 323 41.98 7.69 3.27
N ASN A 324 41.01 7.58 4.17
CA ASN A 324 41.15 8.17 5.50
C ASN A 324 40.49 7.27 6.55
N SER A 325 41.24 7.01 7.62
CA SER A 325 40.84 6.29 8.83
C SER A 325 40.75 7.29 9.99
N ILE A 326 40.58 6.80 11.23
CA ILE A 326 40.67 7.54 12.52
C ILE A 326 39.34 8.23 12.92
N SER A 327 38.79 8.05 14.12
CA SER A 327 38.99 7.01 15.16
C SER A 327 37.85 7.05 16.20
N ASN A 328 37.66 5.95 16.94
CA ASN A 328 36.89 5.94 18.19
C ASN A 328 37.49 6.89 19.24
N SER A 329 36.66 7.43 20.13
CA SER A 329 37.04 7.64 21.53
C SER A 329 35.87 7.32 22.45
N SER A 330 36.13 6.45 23.42
CA SER A 330 35.27 6.12 24.56
C SER A 330 35.60 7.04 25.73
N PHE A 331 34.62 7.36 26.57
CA PHE A 331 34.87 7.87 27.92
C PHE A 331 33.98 7.14 28.94
N GLU A 332 34.61 6.71 30.02
CA GLU A 332 33.98 6.03 31.15
C GLU A 332 33.38 7.02 32.15
N GLU A 333 32.18 6.66 32.62
CA GLU A 333 31.77 6.54 34.02
C GLU A 333 32.72 7.07 35.13
N GLY A 334 32.17 7.79 36.12
CA GLY A 334 32.88 8.02 37.39
C GLY A 334 32.48 9.24 38.25
N ARG A 335 31.31 9.21 38.89
CA ARG A 335 31.15 9.65 40.30
C ARG A 335 29.80 9.27 40.90
#